data_AF-A0A2K6FB33-F1
#
_entry.id   AF-A0A2K6FB33-F1
#
_cell.length_a   1.000
_cell.length_b   1.000
_cell.length_c   1.000
_cell.angle_alpha   90.00
_cell.angle_beta   90.00
_cell.angle_gamma   90.00
#
_symmetry.space_group_name_H-M   'P 1'
#
loop_
_entity.id
_entity.type
_entity.pdbx_description
1 polymer ?
#
loop_
_entity_poly.entity_id
_entity_poly.type
_entity_poly.pdbx_seq_one_letter_code
_entity_poly.pdbx_strand_id
1 'polypeptide(L)'
;MSRILHFYVRPSGHEGAASGHTRRKLQGKLPELQGVETELCYNVNWTAEVLPSADEMKKLMWLFGCPLMPGDVAQESWLLLGASDLLLEVGPRLNFSTPSSTNIVSVCRVAGLEAVDRVETTRRYRLSVWP
;
A
#
# COMPACT_ATOMS: atom_id res chain seq x y z
N MET A 1 -7.63 -0.75 21.99
CA MET A 1 -8.20 -0.10 20.79
C MET A 1 -7.45 -0.63 19.58
N SER A 2 -8.14 -1.14 18.56
CA SER A 2 -7.50 -1.60 17.33
C SER A 2 -6.95 -0.40 16.56
N ARG A 3 -5.69 -0.48 16.12
CA ARG A 3 -5.02 0.58 15.37
C ARG A 3 -4.70 0.08 13.96
N ILE A 4 -4.75 0.97 12.97
CA ILE A 4 -4.36 0.63 11.61
C ILE A 4 -2.91 1.10 11.40
N LEU A 5 -2.04 0.16 11.02
CA LEU A 5 -0.68 0.44 10.58
C LEU A 5 -0.67 0.47 9.05
N HIS A 6 0.06 1.43 8.48
CA HIS A 6 0.17 1.59 7.04
C HIS A 6 1.59 1.25 6.59
N PHE A 7 1.69 0.43 5.55
CA PHE A 7 2.94 0.08 4.89
C PHE A 7 2.84 0.39 3.41
N TYR A 8 3.59 1.40 2.96
CA TYR A 8 3.60 1.89 1.59
C TYR A 8 4.71 1.23 0.80
N VAL A 9 4.36 0.63 -0.34
CA VAL A 9 5.31 -0.08 -1.19
C VAL A 9 5.42 0.62 -2.53
N ARG A 10 6.66 0.95 -2.92
CA ARG A 10 6.90 1.47 -4.27
C ARG A 10 6.57 0.40 -5.31
N PRO A 11 6.00 0.78 -6.45
CA PRO A 11 5.89 -0.13 -7.58
C PRO A 11 7.27 -0.64 -7.98
N SER A 12 7.53 -1.94 -7.77
CA SER A 12 8.72 -2.62 -8.32
C SER A 12 8.43 -3.14 -9.73
N GLY A 13 9.45 -3.64 -10.44
CA GLY A 13 9.45 -3.88 -11.90
C GLY A 13 8.12 -4.34 -12.54
N HIS A 14 7.45 -5.37 -12.00
CA HIS A 14 6.19 -5.88 -12.55
C HIS A 14 4.99 -4.93 -12.39
N GLU A 15 4.96 -4.09 -11.35
CA GLU A 15 3.92 -3.08 -11.17
C GLU A 15 4.10 -1.86 -12.09
N GLY A 16 5.33 -1.58 -12.53
CA GLY A 16 5.62 -0.50 -13.48
C GLY A 16 4.87 -0.64 -14.82
N ALA A 17 4.63 -1.88 -15.26
CA ALA A 17 3.82 -2.14 -16.45
C ALA A 17 2.33 -1.81 -16.24
N ALA A 18 1.78 -2.11 -15.05
CA ALA A 18 0.40 -1.83 -14.70
C ALA A 18 0.12 -0.33 -14.51
N SER A 19 1.07 0.41 -13.92
CA SER A 19 0.99 1.88 -13.80
C SER A 19 1.10 2.54 -15.17
N GLY A 20 1.96 2.04 -16.06
CA GLY A 20 2.06 2.48 -17.46
C GLY A 20 0.75 2.32 -18.24
N HIS A 21 0.06 1.19 -18.09
CA HIS A 21 -1.25 0.97 -18.71
C HIS A 21 -2.32 1.93 -18.16
N THR A 22 -2.34 2.12 -16.85
CA THR A 22 -3.31 3.01 -16.18
C THR A 22 -3.13 4.45 -16.63
N ARG A 23 -1.88 4.93 -16.71
CA ARG A 23 -1.54 6.25 -17.23
C ARG A 23 -2.08 6.43 -18.66
N ARG A 24 -1.83 5.49 -19.57
CA ARG A 24 -2.29 5.57 -20.97
C ARG A 24 -3.81 5.68 -21.07
N LYS A 25 -4.54 4.90 -20.27
CA LYS A 25 -6.01 4.96 -20.23
C LYS A 25 -6.52 6.30 -19.69
N LEU A 26 -5.88 6.82 -18.64
CA LEU A 26 -6.28 8.09 -18.03
C LEU A 26 -5.98 9.28 -18.95
N GLN A 27 -4.83 9.30 -19.62
CA GLN A 27 -4.48 10.35 -20.60
C GLN A 27 -5.48 10.44 -21.75
N GLY A 28 -6.05 9.32 -22.20
CA GLY A 28 -7.10 9.33 -23.22
C GLY A 28 -8.43 9.95 -22.76
N LYS A 29 -8.66 10.07 -21.45
CA LYS A 29 -9.88 10.66 -20.86
C LYS A 29 -9.66 12.03 -20.22
N LEU A 30 -8.43 12.30 -19.79
CA LEU A 30 -8.00 13.52 -19.11
C LEU A 30 -6.78 14.06 -19.85
N PRO A 31 -6.97 14.87 -20.92
CA PRO A 31 -5.86 15.41 -21.72
C PRO A 31 -4.91 16.29 -20.91
N GLU A 32 -5.41 16.91 -19.84
CA GLU A 32 -4.67 17.82 -18.94
C GLU A 32 -3.79 17.09 -17.91
N LEU A 33 -3.87 15.75 -17.85
CA LEU A 33 -3.11 14.92 -16.91
C LEU A 33 -1.64 14.83 -17.33
N GLN A 34 -0.76 15.41 -16.52
CA GLN A 34 0.69 15.41 -16.74
C GLN A 34 1.33 14.11 -16.28
N GLY A 35 0.98 13.67 -15.07
CA GLY A 35 1.62 12.56 -14.40
C GLY A 35 0.64 11.69 -13.64
N VAL A 36 0.99 10.41 -13.55
CA VAL A 36 0.35 9.43 -12.67
C VAL A 36 1.46 8.70 -11.95
N GLU A 37 1.53 8.89 -10.64
CA GLU A 37 2.36 8.08 -9.76
C GLU A 37 1.46 7.17 -8.95
N THR A 38 1.97 5.99 -8.61
CA THR A 38 1.21 5.00 -7.84
C THR A 38 2.06 4.43 -6.75
N GLU A 39 1.43 4.02 -5.66
CA GLU A 39 2.04 3.17 -4.64
C GLU A 39 0.99 2.18 -4.12
N LEU A 40 1.45 1.05 -3.60
CA LEU A 40 0.61 0.10 -2.89
C LEU A 40 0.58 0.49 -1.40
N CYS A 41 -0.52 0.23 -0.71
CA CYS A 41 -0.60 0.37 0.74
C CYS A 41 -1.20 -0.90 1.35
N TYR A 42 -0.49 -1.48 2.31
CA TYR A 42 -1.04 -2.51 3.19
C TYR A 42 -1.58 -1.84 4.45
N ASN A 43 -2.89 -1.98 4.66
CA ASN A 43 -3.60 -1.51 5.83
C ASN A 43 -3.73 -2.68 6.81
N VAL A 44 -2.88 -2.67 7.83
CA VAL A 44 -2.75 -3.77 8.79
C VAL A 44 -3.48 -3.38 10.05
N ASN A 45 -4.54 -4.12 10.38
CA ASN A 45 -5.20 -3.98 11.67
C ASN A 45 -4.37 -4.68 12.74
N TRP A 46 -3.92 -3.91 13.72
CA TRP A 46 -3.10 -4.38 14.84
C TRP A 46 -3.92 -4.32 16.13
N THR A 47 -4.11 -5.48 16.74
CA THR A 47 -5.04 -5.68 17.86
C THR A 47 -4.40 -5.49 19.23
N ALA A 48 -3.07 -5.60 19.35
CA ALA A 48 -2.39 -5.44 20.63
C ALA A 48 -2.39 -3.97 21.09
N GLU A 49 -2.40 -3.78 22.40
CA GLU A 49 -2.41 -2.45 23.02
C GLU A 49 -1.11 -1.69 22.78
N VAL A 50 0.02 -2.40 22.75
CA VAL A 50 1.35 -1.84 22.50
C VAL A 50 1.66 -1.89 21.00
N LEU A 51 2.44 -0.92 20.51
CA LEU A 51 2.96 -0.93 19.14
C LEU A 51 3.84 -2.17 18.90
N PRO A 52 3.98 -2.62 17.63
CA PRO A 52 4.93 -3.68 17.32
C PRO A 52 6.32 -3.32 17.84
N SER A 53 6.99 -4.29 18.44
CA SER A 53 8.40 -4.22 18.79
C SER A 53 9.27 -3.99 17.54
N ALA A 54 10.53 -3.60 17.74
CA ALA A 54 11.46 -3.42 16.62
C ALA A 54 11.59 -4.68 15.74
N ASP A 55 11.58 -5.87 16.36
CA ASP A 55 11.67 -7.15 15.65
C ASP A 55 10.38 -7.47 14.88
N GLU A 56 9.21 -7.22 15.47
CA GLU A 56 7.93 -7.39 14.78
C GLU A 56 7.79 -6.40 13.62
N MET A 57 8.21 -5.15 13.82
CA MET A 57 8.23 -4.15 12.76
C MET A 57 9.14 -4.59 11.62
N LYS A 58 10.34 -5.12 11.92
CA LYS A 58 11.25 -5.65 10.91
C LYS A 58 10.64 -6.82 10.13
N LYS A 59 9.91 -7.72 10.79
CA LYS A 59 9.18 -8.82 10.13
C LYS A 59 8.07 -8.29 9.21
N LEU A 60 7.27 -7.33 9.67
CA LEU A 60 6.21 -6.70 8.88
C LEU A 60 6.77 -6.03 7.62
N MET A 61 7.82 -5.23 7.76
CA MET A 61 8.52 -4.58 6.65
C MET A 61 9.06 -5.61 5.64
N TRP A 62 9.62 -6.71 6.12
CA TRP A 62 10.12 -7.78 5.25
C TRP A 62 9.00 -8.53 4.52
N LEU A 63 7.89 -8.84 5.20
CA LEU A 63 6.76 -9.57 4.61
C LEU A 63 6.06 -8.81 3.48
N PHE A 64 5.96 -7.49 3.61
CA PHE A 64 5.30 -6.64 2.61
C PHE A 64 6.23 -6.17 1.49
N GLY A 65 7.54 -6.39 1.63
CA GLY A 65 8.55 -5.98 0.67
C GLY A 65 8.88 -7.05 -0.36
N CYS A 66 9.50 -6.62 -1.46
CA CYS A 66 10.05 -7.52 -2.45
C CYS A 66 11.39 -8.09 -1.95
N PRO A 67 11.57 -9.42 -1.91
CA PRO A 67 12.84 -10.03 -1.51
C PRO A 67 14.04 -9.61 -2.37
N LEU A 68 13.80 -9.11 -3.58
CA LEU A 68 14.82 -8.69 -4.54
C LEU A 68 15.12 -7.18 -4.49
N MET A 69 14.32 -6.39 -3.76
CA MET A 69 14.45 -4.93 -3.70
C MET A 69 14.44 -4.46 -2.24
N PRO A 70 15.61 -4.39 -1.59
CA PRO A 70 15.69 -3.88 -0.23
C PRO A 70 15.19 -2.42 -0.14
N GLY A 71 14.37 -2.12 0.88
CA GLY A 71 13.93 -0.75 1.17
C GLY A 71 12.79 -0.25 0.28
N ASP A 72 12.00 -1.15 -0.32
CA ASP A 72 10.84 -0.80 -1.14
C ASP A 72 9.57 -0.53 -0.32
N VAL A 73 9.56 -0.90 0.96
CA VAL A 73 8.50 -0.62 1.94
C VAL A 73 8.89 0.55 2.85
N ALA A 74 7.94 1.44 3.14
CA ALA A 74 8.04 2.51 4.12
C ALA A 74 6.77 2.62 4.98
N GLN A 75 6.89 3.22 6.16
CA GLN A 75 5.74 3.59 7.00
C GLN A 75 5.16 4.95 6.64
N GLU A 76 5.86 5.70 5.78
CA GLU A 76 5.43 6.97 5.23
C GLU A 76 5.23 6.84 3.73
N SER A 77 4.25 7.61 3.23
CA SER A 77 3.87 7.67 1.82
C SER A 77 5.04 8.17 0.97
N TRP A 78 5.29 7.52 -0.17
CA TRP A 78 6.25 8.00 -1.16
C TRP A 78 5.66 9.08 -2.06
N LEU A 79 4.32 9.14 -2.13
CA LEU A 79 3.60 10.16 -2.88
C LEU A 79 3.63 11.49 -2.12
N LEU A 80 4.38 12.47 -2.65
CA LEU A 80 4.42 13.84 -2.16
C LEU A 80 3.42 14.70 -2.93
N LEU A 81 2.47 15.31 -2.24
CA LEU A 81 1.41 16.10 -2.87
C LEU A 81 1.85 17.55 -3.11
N GLY A 82 1.71 18.00 -4.36
CA GLY A 82 1.73 19.41 -4.73
C GLY A 82 0.35 20.06 -4.56
N ALA A 83 0.30 21.39 -4.71
CA ALA A 83 -0.90 22.19 -4.48
C ALA A 83 -2.10 21.83 -5.40
N SER A 84 -1.82 21.36 -6.62
CA SER A 84 -2.84 20.99 -7.62
C SER A 84 -2.97 19.48 -7.82
N ASP A 85 -2.31 18.67 -6.99
CA ASP A 85 -2.33 17.22 -7.15
C ASP A 85 -3.56 16.60 -6.50
N LEU A 86 -4.13 15.59 -7.15
CA LEU A 86 -5.22 14.79 -6.62
C LEU A 86 -4.71 13.42 -6.15
N LEU A 87 -4.95 13.09 -4.89
CA LEU A 87 -4.69 11.76 -4.35
C LEU A 87 -5.97 10.92 -4.35
N LEU A 88 -5.91 9.76 -4.99
CA LEU A 88 -6.99 8.78 -5.01
C LEU A 88 -6.51 7.47 -4.41
N GLU A 89 -7.29 6.88 -3.52
CA GLU A 89 -7.03 5.56 -2.97
C GLU A 89 -8.15 4.60 -3.33
N VAL A 90 -7.79 3.48 -3.95
CA VAL A 90 -8.73 2.47 -4.45
C VAL A 90 -8.44 1.15 -3.77
N GLY A 91 -9.47 0.56 -3.15
CA GLY A 91 -9.35 -0.70 -2.44
C GLY A 91 -10.68 -1.44 -2.33
N PRO A 92 -10.68 -2.59 -1.63
CA PRO A 92 -11.90 -3.34 -1.36
C PRO A 92 -12.85 -2.52 -0.49
N ARG A 93 -14.13 -2.88 -0.52
CA ARG A 93 -15.10 -2.25 0.38
C ARG A 93 -14.80 -2.70 1.82
N LEU A 94 -14.89 -1.76 2.76
CA LEU A 94 -14.49 -1.97 4.16
C LEU A 94 -15.32 -3.02 4.91
N ASN A 95 -16.51 -3.34 4.39
CA ASN A 95 -17.52 -4.18 5.04
C ASN A 95 -17.33 -5.70 4.85
N PHE A 96 -16.28 -6.15 4.15
CA PHE A 96 -15.93 -7.58 4.08
C PHE A 96 -14.42 -7.76 3.95
N SER A 97 -13.88 -8.84 4.50
CA SER A 97 -12.46 -9.18 4.34
C SER A 97 -12.21 -9.81 2.97
N THR A 98 -11.14 -9.38 2.30
CA THR A 98 -10.76 -10.03 1.04
C THR A 98 -10.14 -11.41 1.30
N PRO A 99 -10.22 -12.36 0.34
CA PRO A 99 -9.47 -13.62 0.44
C PRO A 99 -7.96 -13.41 0.63
N SER A 100 -7.41 -12.34 0.04
CA SER A 100 -6.02 -11.93 0.24
C SER A 100 -5.71 -11.62 1.70
N SER A 101 -6.63 -10.96 2.41
CA SER A 101 -6.47 -10.72 3.86
C SER A 101 -6.31 -12.03 4.63
N THR A 102 -7.13 -13.06 4.33
CA THR A 102 -7.03 -14.36 5.01
C THR A 102 -5.65 -14.99 4.82
N ASN A 103 -5.13 -14.95 3.59
CA ASN A 103 -3.82 -15.51 3.28
C ASN A 103 -2.68 -14.75 3.98
N ILE A 104 -2.70 -13.41 3.93
CA ILE A 104 -1.67 -12.58 4.56
C ILE A 104 -1.67 -12.78 6.08
N VAL A 105 -2.84 -12.76 6.72
CA VAL A 105 -2.98 -13.00 8.16
C VAL A 105 -2.42 -14.37 8.56
N SER A 106 -2.67 -15.41 7.74
CA SER A 106 -2.11 -16.74 7.98
C SER A 106 -0.57 -16.73 8.01
N VAL A 107 0.06 -16.01 7.07
CA VAL A 107 1.53 -15.87 7.03
C VAL A 107 2.04 -15.08 8.23
N CYS A 108 1.39 -13.96 8.58
CA CYS A 108 1.76 -13.15 9.74
C CYS A 108 1.75 -13.98 11.03
N ARG A 109 0.70 -14.79 11.25
CA ARG A 109 0.60 -15.67 12.44
C ARG A 109 1.74 -16.67 12.53
N VAL A 110 2.08 -17.34 11.42
CA VAL A 110 3.22 -18.29 11.38
C VAL A 110 4.55 -17.58 11.62
N ALA A 111 4.69 -16.32 11.24
CA ALA A 111 5.87 -15.49 11.52
C ALA A 111 5.93 -14.95 12.98
N GLY A 112 4.94 -15.28 13.81
CA GLY A 112 4.82 -14.82 15.19
C GLY A 112 4.28 -13.40 15.34
N LEU A 113 3.53 -12.89 14.35
CA LEU A 113 2.85 -11.60 14.38
C LEU A 113 1.36 -11.80 14.73
N GLU A 114 1.09 -12.32 15.93
CA GLU A 114 -0.26 -12.76 16.34
C GLU A 114 -1.28 -11.61 16.41
N ALA A 115 -0.81 -10.39 16.68
CA ALA A 115 -1.67 -9.21 16.79
C ALA A 115 -2.24 -8.72 15.44
N VAL A 116 -1.81 -9.29 14.31
CA VAL A 116 -2.38 -9.01 12.99
C VAL A 116 -3.63 -9.88 12.76
N ASP A 117 -4.81 -9.26 12.72
CA ASP A 117 -6.08 -9.96 12.50
C ASP A 117 -6.71 -9.67 11.13
N ARG A 118 -6.31 -8.58 10.47
CA ARG A 118 -6.77 -8.19 9.13
C ARG A 118 -5.72 -7.40 8.39
N VAL A 119 -5.56 -7.68 7.08
CA VAL A 119 -4.70 -6.89 6.18
C VAL A 119 -5.43 -6.66 4.87
N GLU A 120 -5.66 -5.40 4.53
CA GLU A 120 -6.23 -5.04 3.23
C GLU A 120 -5.25 -4.23 2.38
N THR A 121 -5.20 -4.57 1.10
CA THR A 121 -4.34 -3.89 0.14
C THR A 121 -5.14 -2.87 -0.65
N THR A 122 -4.67 -1.62 -0.63
CA THR A 122 -5.19 -0.53 -1.44
C THR A 122 -4.11 -0.07 -2.42
N ARG A 123 -4.52 0.58 -3.52
CA ARG A 123 -3.61 1.26 -4.44
C ARG A 123 -3.90 2.74 -4.43
N ARG A 124 -2.85 3.52 -4.22
CA ARG A 124 -2.90 4.98 -4.18
C ARG A 124 -2.39 5.52 -5.50
N TYR A 125 -3.03 6.58 -5.99
CA TYR A 125 -2.71 7.27 -7.23
C TYR A 125 -2.57 8.75 -6.94
N ARG A 126 -1.42 9.30 -7.28
CA ARG A 126 -1.23 10.75 -7.35
C ARG A 126 -1.38 11.16 -8.80
N LEU A 127 -2.38 11.98 -9.08
CA LEU A 127 -2.63 12.58 -10.37
C LEU A 127 -2.15 14.03 -10.33
N SER A 128 -1.23 14.38 -11.22
CA SER A 128 -0.81 15.77 -11.38
C SER A 128 -1.47 16.38 -12.62
N VAL A 129 -2.16 17.50 -12.42
CA VAL A 129 -2.79 18.29 -13.47
C VAL A 129 -2.09 19.64 -13.61
N TRP A 130 -2.27 20.30 -14.74
CA TRP A 130 -1.79 21.66 -14.95
C TRP A 130 -2.42 22.60 -13.90
N PRO A 131 -1.70 23.63 -13.40
CA PRO A 131 -2.35 24.76 -12.74
C PRO A 131 -3.16 25.61 -13.72
#